data_AF-A0A6I8MG24-F1
#
_entry.id   AF-A0A6I8MG24-F1
#
_cell.length_a   1.000
_cell.length_b   1.000
_cell.length_c   1.000
_cell.angle_alpha   90.00
_cell.angle_beta   90.00
_cell.angle_gamma   90.00
#
_symmetry.space_group_name_H-M   'P 1'
#
loop_
_entity.id
_entity.type
_entity.pdbx_description
1 polymer ?
#
loop_
_entity_poly.entity_id
_entity_poly.type
_entity_poly.pdbx_seq_one_letter_code
_entity_poly.pdbx_strand_id
1 'polypeptide(L)'
;MDSWKLHSLGKALYELEKLGPLLDDLLLPSQCGFSEGRGGSGQGSRPPLRIPILDVKWETERLLTHWAWGCAVKLNVVPPCSRSVHSVAAWLQCHLIDIGDLDEADAIAEQVISQSELLSEMFASDDDGAITAPKQGTCREIAAICKGLGYGTSKTTIHRWAHEGAIASQTMEDGRVIVDLQEVLDKLATCNNAM
;
A
#
# COMPACT_ATOMS: atom_id res chain seq x y z
N MET A 1 -22.56 0.23 -21.61
CA MET A 1 -21.08 0.31 -21.49
C MET A 1 -20.39 -0.44 -22.63
N ASP A 2 -19.21 0.00 -23.07
CA ASP A 2 -18.44 -0.69 -24.13
C ASP A 2 -17.91 -2.07 -23.69
N SER A 3 -17.79 -3.00 -24.64
CA SER A 3 -17.29 -4.37 -24.40
C SER A 3 -15.90 -4.43 -23.75
N TRP A 4 -14.99 -3.51 -24.12
CA TRP A 4 -13.66 -3.44 -23.54
C TRP A 4 -13.68 -2.98 -22.07
N LYS A 5 -14.53 -2.01 -21.72
CA LYS A 5 -14.69 -1.55 -20.32
C LYS A 5 -15.31 -2.63 -19.45
N LEU A 6 -16.28 -3.37 -19.99
CA LEU A 6 -16.91 -4.49 -19.30
C LEU A 6 -15.87 -5.57 -18.95
N HIS A 7 -14.97 -5.90 -19.90
CA HIS A 7 -13.86 -6.81 -19.64
C HIS A 7 -12.89 -6.28 -18.58
N SER A 8 -12.50 -5.00 -18.67
CA SER A 8 -11.61 -4.36 -17.69
C SER A 8 -12.22 -4.31 -16.28
N LEU A 9 -13.52 -4.02 -16.17
CA LEU A 9 -14.26 -4.05 -14.90
C LEU A 9 -14.28 -5.47 -14.32
N GLY A 10 -14.57 -6.48 -15.15
CA GLY A 10 -14.54 -7.88 -14.71
C GLY A 10 -13.16 -8.30 -14.18
N LYS A 11 -12.08 -7.86 -14.84
CA LYS A 11 -10.71 -8.08 -14.37
C LYS A 11 -10.42 -7.36 -13.06
N ALA A 12 -10.82 -6.09 -12.92
CA ALA A 12 -10.62 -5.31 -11.71
C ALA A 12 -11.36 -5.93 -10.52
N LEU A 13 -12.61 -6.37 -10.70
CA LEU A 13 -13.38 -7.05 -9.65
C LEU A 13 -12.73 -8.37 -9.23
N TYR A 14 -12.20 -9.14 -10.17
CA TYR A 14 -11.47 -10.38 -9.86
C TYR A 14 -10.21 -10.12 -9.02
N GLU A 15 -9.43 -9.09 -9.35
CA GLU A 15 -8.25 -8.72 -8.56
C GLU A 15 -8.64 -8.22 -7.16
N LEU A 16 -9.71 -7.42 -7.04
CA LEU A 16 -10.24 -6.98 -5.74
C LEU A 16 -10.75 -8.16 -4.90
N GLU A 17 -11.41 -9.14 -5.52
CA GLU A 17 -11.84 -10.36 -4.85
C GLU A 17 -10.65 -11.12 -4.26
N LYS A 18 -9.56 -11.22 -5.02
CA LYS A 18 -8.33 -11.91 -4.63
C LYS A 18 -7.53 -11.15 -3.56
N LEU A 19 -7.44 -9.83 -3.66
CA LEU A 19 -6.68 -8.96 -2.74
C LEU A 19 -7.43 -8.67 -1.44
N GLY A 20 -8.76 -8.80 -1.43
CA GLY A 20 -9.59 -8.54 -0.25
C GLY A 20 -9.13 -9.26 1.02
N PRO A 21 -8.92 -10.59 1.01
CA PRO A 21 -8.42 -11.31 2.18
C PRO A 21 -7.01 -10.88 2.63
N LEU A 22 -6.12 -10.56 1.68
CA LEU A 22 -4.77 -10.08 2.00
C LEU A 22 -4.81 -8.72 2.70
N LEU A 23 -5.76 -7.87 2.32
CA LEU A 23 -6.00 -6.57 2.95
C LEU A 23 -6.54 -6.72 4.38
N ASP A 24 -7.36 -7.73 4.63
CA ASP A 24 -7.84 -8.09 5.97
C ASP A 24 -6.71 -8.62 6.85
N ASP A 25 -5.86 -9.50 6.31
CA ASP A 25 -4.71 -10.08 7.01
C ASP A 25 -3.67 -9.03 7.41
N LEU A 26 -3.47 -7.99 6.59
CA LEU A 26 -2.59 -6.86 6.91
C LEU A 26 -3.05 -6.05 8.13
N LEU A 27 -4.35 -6.09 8.45
CA LEU A 27 -4.92 -5.39 9.60
C LEU A 27 -4.91 -6.24 10.88
N LEU A 28 -4.69 -7.55 10.75
CA LEU A 28 -4.55 -8.43 11.90
C LEU A 28 -3.08 -8.42 12.39
N PRO A 29 -2.84 -8.23 13.69
CA PRO A 29 -1.52 -8.45 14.25
C PRO A 29 -1.15 -9.92 14.03
N SER A 30 -0.22 -10.21 13.10
CA SER A 30 0.23 -11.59 12.93
C SER A 30 0.84 -12.07 14.24
N GLN A 31 0.20 -13.04 14.88
CA GLN A 31 0.79 -13.76 15.99
C GLN A 31 1.95 -14.56 15.41
N CYS A 32 3.18 -14.10 15.59
CA CYS A 32 4.34 -14.98 15.50
C CYS A 32 4.04 -16.16 16.43
N GLY A 33 3.96 -17.35 15.84
CA GLY A 33 3.66 -18.58 16.55
C GLY A 33 4.52 -18.70 17.81
N PHE A 34 3.84 -18.92 18.92
CA PHE A 34 4.44 -19.33 20.17
C PHE A 34 5.04 -20.73 19.96
N SER A 35 6.29 -20.80 19.52
CA SER A 35 7.07 -22.03 19.61
C SER A 35 7.68 -22.09 21.01
N GLU A 36 7.16 -23.00 21.82
CA GLU A 36 7.76 -23.33 23.11
C GLU A 36 9.20 -23.81 22.90
N GLY A 37 10.16 -23.00 23.34
CA GLY A 37 11.54 -23.44 23.56
C GLY A 37 12.55 -23.03 22.51
N ARG A 38 13.02 -21.78 22.56
CA ARG A 38 14.45 -21.43 22.69
C ARG A 38 14.60 -19.91 22.55
N GLY A 39 15.36 -19.31 23.47
CA GLY A 39 15.58 -17.88 23.54
C GLY A 39 16.09 -17.28 22.24
N GLY A 40 15.36 -16.29 21.74
CA GLY A 40 15.77 -15.38 20.67
C GLY A 40 15.46 -13.96 21.13
N SER A 41 16.52 -13.19 21.33
CA SER A 41 16.54 -11.80 21.77
C SER A 41 15.80 -10.85 20.84
N GLY A 42 15.07 -9.90 21.44
CA GLY A 42 14.74 -8.61 20.82
C GLY A 42 13.34 -8.54 20.22
N GLN A 43 12.42 -7.97 20.99
CA GLN A 43 11.14 -7.44 20.54
C GLN A 43 11.34 -6.57 19.29
N GLY A 44 11.06 -7.12 18.13
CA GLY A 44 10.75 -6.34 16.94
C GLY A 44 9.31 -5.89 17.04
N SER A 45 9.03 -4.85 17.83
CA SER A 45 7.79 -4.10 17.68
C SER A 45 7.69 -3.73 16.21
N ARG A 46 6.71 -4.30 15.50
CA ARG A 46 6.41 -3.91 14.13
C ARG A 46 6.27 -2.38 14.12
N PRO A 47 6.97 -1.69 13.22
CA PRO A 47 6.94 -0.24 13.19
C PRO A 47 5.47 0.22 13.13
N PRO A 48 5.13 1.37 13.73
CA PRO A 48 3.74 1.84 13.74
C PRO A 48 3.27 1.83 12.29
N LEU A 49 2.17 1.09 12.05
CA LEU A 49 1.43 1.14 10.80
C LEU A 49 1.35 2.61 10.44
N ARG A 50 2.10 3.01 9.41
CA ARG A 50 1.81 4.30 8.80
C ARG A 50 0.33 4.18 8.45
N ILE A 51 -0.44 5.21 8.73
CA ILE A 51 -1.82 5.32 8.29
C ILE A 51 -1.72 5.47 6.74
N PRO A 52 -1.81 4.35 5.97
CA PRO A 52 -2.70 4.37 4.80
C PRO A 52 -3.46 3.04 4.51
N ILE A 53 -3.11 1.87 5.07
CA ILE A 53 -3.75 0.59 4.66
C ILE A 53 -5.20 0.48 5.14
N LEU A 54 -5.48 0.91 6.38
CA LEU A 54 -6.83 0.91 6.94
C LEU A 54 -7.75 1.88 6.18
N ASP A 55 -7.23 3.04 5.79
CA ASP A 55 -7.99 4.05 5.03
C ASP A 55 -8.28 3.56 3.60
N VAL A 56 -7.29 2.94 2.95
CA VAL A 56 -7.45 2.33 1.63
C VAL A 56 -8.48 1.21 1.68
N LYS A 57 -8.46 0.37 2.72
CA LYS A 57 -9.49 -0.65 2.92
C LYS A 57 -10.86 -0.02 3.11
N TRP A 58 -10.99 0.91 4.05
CA TRP A 58 -12.25 1.57 4.34
C TRP A 58 -12.85 2.20 3.08
N GLU A 59 -12.03 2.90 2.30
CA GLU A 59 -12.48 3.52 1.06
C GLU A 59 -12.89 2.50 0.00
N THR A 60 -12.14 1.39 -0.13
CA THR A 60 -12.49 0.29 -1.04
C THR A 60 -13.82 -0.35 -0.66
N GLU A 61 -14.03 -0.68 0.62
CA GLU A 61 -15.28 -1.24 1.12
C GLU A 61 -16.45 -0.28 0.92
N ARG A 62 -16.25 1.02 1.21
CA ARG A 62 -17.25 2.07 1.05
C ARG A 62 -17.67 2.20 -0.41
N LEU A 63 -16.70 2.29 -1.33
CA LEU A 63 -16.93 2.44 -2.77
C LEU A 63 -17.67 1.22 -3.35
N LEU A 64 -17.18 0.01 -3.08
CA LEU A 64 -17.82 -1.21 -3.57
C LEU A 64 -19.22 -1.39 -2.98
N THR A 65 -19.39 -1.15 -1.68
CA THR A 65 -20.71 -1.27 -1.03
C THR A 65 -21.69 -0.25 -1.59
N HIS A 66 -21.26 0.99 -1.83
CA HIS A 66 -22.09 2.03 -2.43
C HIS A 66 -22.63 1.58 -3.79
N TRP A 67 -21.75 1.12 -4.67
CA TRP A 67 -22.13 0.66 -6.00
C TRP A 67 -22.97 -0.61 -5.97
N ALA A 68 -22.62 -1.60 -5.14
CA ALA A 68 -23.39 -2.83 -5.01
C ALA A 68 -24.83 -2.56 -4.54
N TRP A 69 -25.02 -1.65 -3.58
CA TRP A 69 -26.36 -1.25 -3.14
C TRP A 69 -27.12 -0.48 -4.20
N GLY A 70 -26.46 0.44 -4.92
CA GLY A 70 -27.06 1.16 -6.04
C GLY A 70 -27.55 0.21 -7.14
N CYS A 71 -26.71 -0.75 -7.52
CA CYS A 71 -27.04 -1.80 -8.48
C CYS A 71 -28.17 -2.70 -7.96
N ALA A 72 -28.13 -3.12 -6.68
CA ALA A 72 -29.14 -3.99 -6.09
C ALA A 72 -30.55 -3.39 -6.15
N VAL A 73 -30.67 -2.09 -5.88
CA VAL A 73 -31.95 -1.36 -5.98
C VAL A 73 -32.45 -1.32 -7.43
N LYS A 74 -31.57 -1.04 -8.38
CA LYS A 74 -31.94 -0.91 -9.81
C LYS A 74 -32.30 -2.26 -10.45
N LEU A 75 -31.54 -3.30 -10.10
CA LEU A 75 -31.73 -4.66 -10.60
C LEU A 75 -32.80 -5.44 -9.80
N ASN A 76 -33.31 -4.85 -8.71
CA ASN A 76 -34.28 -5.47 -7.80
C ASN A 76 -33.81 -6.83 -7.24
N VAL A 77 -32.53 -6.90 -6.88
CA VAL A 77 -31.87 -8.09 -6.32
C VAL A 77 -31.42 -7.85 -4.87
N VAL A 78 -31.14 -8.92 -4.15
CA VAL A 78 -30.69 -8.83 -2.76
C VAL A 78 -29.25 -8.32 -2.72
N PRO A 79 -28.95 -7.25 -1.95
CA PRO A 79 -27.59 -6.73 -1.83
C PRO A 79 -26.67 -7.70 -1.08
N PRO A 80 -25.34 -7.55 -1.19
CA PRO A 80 -24.40 -8.40 -0.48
C PRO A 80 -24.59 -8.29 1.04
N CYS A 81 -24.58 -9.45 1.72
CA CYS A 81 -24.78 -9.54 3.17
C CYS A 81 -23.56 -9.07 3.98
N SER A 82 -22.38 -9.03 3.35
CA SER A 82 -21.11 -8.60 3.94
C SER A 82 -20.60 -7.35 3.21
N ARG A 83 -19.85 -6.51 3.93
CA ARG A 83 -19.16 -5.33 3.38
C ARG A 83 -17.68 -5.58 3.06
N SER A 84 -17.19 -6.80 3.29
CA SER A 84 -15.82 -7.18 2.95
C SER A 84 -15.57 -7.01 1.45
N VAL A 85 -14.41 -6.47 1.09
CA VAL A 85 -14.00 -6.24 -0.31
C VAL A 85 -14.22 -7.48 -1.16
N HIS A 86 -13.78 -8.64 -0.68
CA HIS A 86 -13.95 -9.94 -1.33
C HIS A 86 -15.42 -10.25 -1.68
N SER A 87 -16.31 -10.19 -0.68
CA SER A 87 -17.70 -10.59 -0.87
C SER A 87 -18.48 -9.62 -1.75
N VAL A 88 -18.18 -8.32 -1.66
CA VAL A 88 -18.86 -7.31 -2.49
C VAL A 88 -18.34 -7.35 -3.93
N ALA A 89 -17.04 -7.56 -4.13
CA ALA A 89 -16.46 -7.71 -5.47
C ALA A 89 -17.04 -8.94 -6.20
N ALA A 90 -17.12 -10.08 -5.52
CA ALA A 90 -17.73 -11.30 -6.06
C ALA A 90 -19.20 -11.08 -6.45
N TRP A 91 -19.96 -10.38 -5.60
CA TRP A 91 -21.36 -10.04 -5.90
C TRP A 91 -21.50 -9.17 -7.16
N LEU A 92 -20.69 -8.12 -7.28
CA LEU A 92 -20.66 -7.26 -8.47
C LEU A 92 -20.25 -8.04 -9.72
N GLN A 93 -19.35 -9.02 -9.58
CA GLN A 93 -18.92 -9.86 -10.68
C GLN A 93 -20.02 -10.80 -11.16
N CYS A 94 -20.83 -11.36 -10.25
CA CYS A 94 -22.00 -12.17 -10.61
C CYS A 94 -23.04 -11.38 -11.42
N HIS A 95 -23.15 -10.07 -11.17
CA HIS A 95 -24.10 -9.18 -11.83
C HIS A 95 -23.46 -8.32 -12.93
N LEU A 96 -22.24 -8.63 -13.37
CA LEU A 96 -21.45 -7.80 -14.28
C LEU A 96 -22.17 -7.50 -15.61
N ILE A 97 -22.88 -8.48 -16.17
CA ILE A 97 -23.61 -8.34 -17.43
C ILE A 97 -24.78 -7.38 -17.24
N ASP A 98 -25.59 -7.59 -16.20
CA ASP A 98 -26.74 -6.75 -15.87
C ASP A 98 -26.34 -5.31 -15.54
N ILE A 99 -25.19 -5.12 -14.88
CA ILE A 99 -24.62 -3.80 -14.58
C ILE A 99 -24.22 -3.07 -15.86
N GLY A 100 -23.78 -3.79 -16.89
CA GLY A 100 -23.36 -3.20 -18.16
C GLY A 100 -24.45 -2.43 -18.92
N ASP A 101 -25.70 -2.73 -18.62
CA ASP A 101 -26.90 -2.12 -19.20
C ASP A 101 -27.44 -0.94 -18.38
N LEU A 102 -26.85 -0.63 -17.21
CA LEU A 102 -27.26 0.51 -16.39
C LEU A 102 -26.69 1.84 -16.92
N ASP A 103 -27.43 2.92 -16.73
CA ASP A 103 -27.01 4.27 -17.13
C ASP A 103 -25.70 4.73 -16.46
N GLU A 104 -25.37 4.19 -15.29
CA GLU A 104 -24.17 4.51 -14.50
C GLU A 104 -23.02 3.52 -14.71
N ALA A 105 -23.16 2.55 -15.62
CA ALA A 105 -22.20 1.47 -15.83
C ALA A 105 -20.77 1.99 -16.08
N ASP A 106 -20.63 3.07 -16.85
CA ASP A 106 -19.34 3.68 -17.14
C ASP A 106 -18.69 4.30 -15.89
N ALA A 107 -19.48 4.97 -15.04
CA ALA A 107 -18.98 5.57 -13.80
C ALA A 107 -18.56 4.50 -12.78
N ILE A 108 -19.33 3.41 -12.68
CA ILE A 108 -18.97 2.24 -11.86
C ILE A 108 -17.64 1.68 -12.33
N ALA A 109 -17.51 1.43 -13.64
CA ALA A 109 -16.31 0.85 -14.21
C ALA A 109 -15.06 1.71 -13.93
N GLU A 110 -15.13 3.01 -14.20
CA GLU A 110 -13.99 3.92 -14.00
C GLU A 110 -13.52 3.96 -12.54
N GLN A 111 -14.46 4.06 -11.60
CA GLN A 111 -14.12 4.13 -10.18
C GLN A 111 -13.57 2.80 -9.65
N VAL A 112 -14.17 1.67 -10.03
CA VAL A 112 -13.72 0.34 -9.59
C VAL A 112 -12.37 -0.03 -10.19
N ILE A 113 -12.14 0.28 -11.47
CA ILE A 113 -10.85 0.05 -12.14
C ILE A 113 -9.76 0.88 -11.47
N SER A 114 -9.99 2.18 -11.27
CA SER A 114 -9.02 3.05 -10.60
C SER A 114 -8.68 2.56 -9.19
N GLN A 115 -9.67 2.10 -8.42
CA GLN A 115 -9.45 1.56 -7.08
C GLN A 115 -8.67 0.23 -7.10
N SER A 116 -8.92 -0.62 -8.10
CA SER A 116 -8.18 -1.88 -8.28
C SER A 116 -6.72 -1.65 -8.68
N GLU A 117 -6.45 -0.64 -9.51
CA GLU A 117 -5.08 -0.27 -9.91
C GLU A 117 -4.29 0.28 -8.72
N LEU A 118 -4.91 1.14 -7.90
CA LEU A 118 -4.31 1.64 -6.65
C LEU A 118 -3.90 0.49 -5.72
N LEU A 119 -4.80 -0.48 -5.51
CA LEU A 119 -4.52 -1.64 -4.68
C LEU A 119 -3.44 -2.53 -5.31
N SER A 120 -3.50 -2.75 -6.62
CA SER A 120 -2.47 -3.52 -7.33
C SER A 120 -1.09 -2.89 -7.20
N GLU A 121 -0.96 -1.57 -7.32
CA GLU A 121 0.30 -0.85 -7.14
C GLU A 121 0.82 -0.98 -5.69
N MET A 122 -0.09 -0.87 -4.71
CA MET A 122 0.24 -1.05 -3.30
C MET A 122 0.78 -2.45 -2.99
N PHE A 123 0.21 -3.50 -3.60
CA PHE A 123 0.65 -4.89 -3.39
C PHE A 123 1.78 -5.35 -4.32
N ALA A 124 1.95 -4.73 -5.50
CA ALA A 124 3.08 -4.99 -6.40
C ALA A 124 4.41 -4.51 -5.81
N SER A 125 4.35 -3.61 -4.81
CA SER A 125 5.51 -3.04 -4.12
C SER A 125 6.23 -4.00 -3.16
N ASP A 126 5.75 -5.25 -3.02
CA ASP A 126 6.31 -6.24 -2.09
C ASP A 126 6.99 -7.46 -2.76
N ASP A 127 6.90 -7.63 -4.10
CA ASP A 127 7.47 -8.80 -4.83
C ASP A 127 8.78 -8.50 -5.59
N ASP A 128 9.27 -7.27 -5.55
CA ASP A 128 10.65 -6.97 -5.88
C ASP A 128 11.26 -6.27 -4.68
N GLY A 129 12.34 -6.81 -4.12
CA GLY A 129 13.08 -6.23 -2.99
C GLY A 129 13.69 -4.86 -3.26
N ALA A 130 13.25 -4.17 -4.32
CA ALA A 130 13.45 -2.77 -4.59
C ALA A 130 12.18 -2.00 -4.19
N ILE A 131 12.08 -1.70 -2.89
CA ILE A 131 11.50 -0.40 -2.48
C ILE A 131 12.12 0.61 -3.45
N THR A 132 11.32 1.21 -4.35
CA THR A 132 11.76 2.39 -5.09
C THR A 132 11.85 3.48 -4.05
N ALA A 133 12.93 3.44 -3.30
CA ALA A 133 13.15 4.30 -2.19
C ALA A 133 13.21 5.71 -2.76
N PRO A 134 12.49 6.67 -2.18
CA PRO A 134 12.51 8.04 -2.67
C PRO A 134 13.97 8.48 -2.77
N LYS A 135 14.40 8.87 -3.98
CA LYS A 135 15.80 9.27 -4.26
C LYS A 135 16.28 10.34 -3.29
N GLN A 136 15.36 11.18 -2.83
CA GLN A 136 15.58 12.24 -1.85
C GLN A 136 14.46 12.24 -0.82
N GLY A 137 14.82 12.51 0.44
CA GLY A 137 13.85 12.57 1.53
C GLY A 137 14.41 13.28 2.73
N THR A 138 13.58 13.45 3.76
CA THR A 138 14.08 14.01 5.02
C THR A 138 15.07 13.05 5.68
N CYS A 139 15.97 13.58 6.52
CA CYS A 139 16.91 12.75 7.30
C CYS A 139 16.22 11.61 8.09
N ARG A 140 14.94 11.80 8.46
CA ARG A 140 14.14 10.78 9.17
C ARG A 140 13.67 9.67 8.25
N GLU A 141 13.22 10.03 7.05
CA GLU A 141 12.76 9.06 6.04
C GLU A 141 13.92 8.24 5.51
N ILE A 142 15.05 8.89 5.19
CA ILE A 142 16.27 8.22 4.75
C ILE A 142 16.82 7.27 5.83
N ALA A 143 16.85 7.67 7.10
CA ALA A 143 17.24 6.77 8.19
C ALA A 143 16.36 5.51 8.27
N ALA A 144 15.04 5.66 8.07
CA ALA A 144 14.10 4.55 8.12
C ALA A 144 14.31 3.59 6.93
N ILE A 145 14.59 4.13 5.74
CA ILE A 145 14.93 3.36 4.54
C ILE A 145 16.23 2.59 4.74
N CYS A 146 17.30 3.26 5.18
CA CYS A 146 18.58 2.62 5.48
C CYS A 146 18.43 1.48 6.50
N LYS A 147 17.58 1.67 7.53
CA LYS A 147 17.27 0.62 8.51
C LYS A 147 16.52 -0.56 7.89
N GLY A 148 15.59 -0.31 6.96
CA GLY A 148 14.91 -1.36 6.19
C GLY A 148 15.87 -2.16 5.31
N LEU A 149 16.92 -1.52 4.80
CA LEU A 149 18.00 -2.13 4.01
C LEU A 149 19.09 -2.80 4.88
N GLY A 150 18.92 -2.88 6.20
CA GLY A 150 19.86 -3.53 7.11
C GLY A 150 21.00 -2.65 7.63
N TYR A 151 21.03 -1.36 7.33
CA TYR A 151 22.03 -0.42 7.85
C TYR A 151 21.61 0.17 9.21
N GLY A 152 22.51 0.17 10.19
CA GLY A 152 22.30 0.67 11.55
C GLY A 152 22.33 2.20 11.70
N THR A 153 21.72 2.95 10.80
CA THR A 153 21.89 4.41 10.69
C THR A 153 20.76 5.18 11.38
N SER A 154 21.10 6.23 12.12
CA SER A 154 20.12 7.11 12.79
C SER A 154 19.91 8.42 12.03
N LYS A 155 18.73 9.05 12.22
CA LYS A 155 18.45 10.41 11.73
C LYS A 155 19.54 11.40 12.15
N THR A 156 20.01 11.31 13.39
CA THR A 156 21.01 12.21 13.97
C THR A 156 22.36 12.08 13.26
N THR A 157 22.73 10.87 12.88
CA THR A 157 23.94 10.58 12.10
C THR A 157 23.87 11.21 10.71
N ILE A 158 22.74 11.04 10.02
CA ILE A 158 22.52 11.60 8.68
C ILE A 158 22.44 13.13 8.72
N HIS A 159 21.76 13.69 9.73
CA HIS A 159 21.69 15.14 9.93
C HIS A 159 23.06 15.74 10.21
N ARG A 160 23.91 15.04 10.99
CA ARG A 160 25.30 15.45 11.22
C ARG A 160 26.10 15.43 9.92
N TRP A 161 25.99 14.38 9.10
CA TRP A 161 26.67 14.33 7.80
C TRP A 161 26.21 15.42 6.83
N ALA A 162 24.92 15.73 6.81
CA ALA A 162 24.38 16.84 6.03
C ALA A 162 24.96 18.19 6.52
N HIS A 163 25.06 18.38 7.84
CA HIS A 163 25.62 19.60 8.44
C HIS A 163 27.13 19.74 8.22
N GLU A 164 27.88 18.63 8.25
CA GLU A 164 29.33 18.57 8.00
C GLU A 164 29.67 18.63 6.50
N GLY A 165 28.66 18.65 5.61
CA GLY A 165 28.85 18.64 4.15
C GLY A 165 29.39 17.31 3.60
N ALA A 166 29.28 16.23 4.36
CA ALA A 166 29.74 14.89 3.98
C ALA A 166 28.76 14.16 3.05
N ILE A 167 27.53 14.67 2.91
CA ILE A 167 26.49 14.27 1.96
C ILE A 167 25.78 15.52 1.45
N ALA A 168 25.31 15.49 0.21
CA ALA A 168 24.52 16.54 -0.41
C ALA A 168 23.22 16.72 0.36
N SER A 169 22.96 17.97 0.76
CA SER A 169 21.74 18.34 1.45
C SER A 169 21.18 19.64 0.91
N GLN A 170 19.86 19.68 0.79
CA GLN A 170 19.12 20.88 0.43
C GLN A 170 18.25 21.29 1.62
N THR A 171 18.45 22.52 2.09
CA THR A 171 17.57 23.10 3.11
C THR A 171 16.43 23.83 2.40
N MET A 172 15.20 23.37 2.61
CA MET A 172 14.00 24.02 2.09
C MET A 172 13.66 25.29 2.88
N GLU A 173 12.83 26.16 2.32
CA GLU A 173 12.38 27.42 2.95
C GLU A 173 11.69 27.18 4.31
N ASP A 174 11.08 26.00 4.50
CA ASP A 174 10.47 25.54 5.76
C ASP A 174 11.48 25.04 6.82
N GLY A 175 12.79 25.17 6.58
CA GLY A 175 13.85 24.71 7.49
C GLY A 175 14.05 23.18 7.52
N ARG A 176 13.42 22.45 6.61
CA ARG A 176 13.58 21.00 6.47
C ARG A 176 14.82 20.68 5.64
N VAL A 177 15.62 19.72 6.10
CA VAL A 177 16.82 19.24 5.39
C VAL A 177 16.46 17.97 4.62
N ILE A 178 16.53 18.08 3.30
CA ILE A 178 16.37 16.98 2.33
C ILE A 178 17.76 16.47 1.96
N VAL A 179 17.94 15.15 1.98
CA VAL A 179 19.20 14.47 1.69
C VAL A 179 18.98 13.41 0.63
N ASP A 180 20.01 13.15 -0.18
CA ASP A 180 20.01 12.11 -1.20
C ASP A 180 20.28 10.73 -0.61
N LEU A 181 19.45 9.75 -0.97
CA LEU A 181 19.57 8.38 -0.48
C LEU A 181 20.85 7.70 -0.97
N GLN A 182 21.23 7.91 -2.24
CA GLN A 182 22.36 7.21 -2.84
C GLN A 182 23.66 7.61 -2.18
N GLU A 183 23.86 8.91 -1.93
CA GLU A 183 25.05 9.39 -1.24
C GLU A 183 25.14 8.90 0.22
N VAL A 184 24.00 8.76 0.90
CA VAL A 184 23.97 8.19 2.25
C VAL A 184 24.35 6.71 2.22
N LEU A 185 23.88 5.95 1.23
CA LEU A 185 24.25 4.54 1.06
C LEU A 185 25.74 4.38 0.70
N ASP A 186 26.28 5.21 -0.19
CA ASP A 186 27.70 5.21 -0.56
C ASP A 186 28.59 5.54 0.66
N LYS A 187 28.14 6.51 1.48
CA LYS A 187 28.83 6.86 2.73
C LYS A 187 28.79 5.73 3.75
N LEU A 188 27.66 5.04 3.86
CA LEU A 188 27.51 3.89 4.75
C LEU A 188 28.38 2.72 4.29
N ALA A 189 28.44 2.43 3.00
CA ALA A 189 29.33 1.41 2.45
C ALA A 189 30.80 1.74 2.72
N THR A 190 31.19 3.01 2.62
CA THR A 190 32.53 3.48 2.94
C THR A 190 32.87 3.33 4.43
N CYS A 191 31.91 3.63 5.32
CA CYS A 191 32.09 3.45 6.77
C CYS A 191 32.12 1.98 7.20
N ASN A 192 31.42 1.08 6.48
CA ASN A 192 31.39 -0.35 6.79
C ASN A 192 32.65 -1.09 6.30
N ASN A 193 33.30 -0.60 5.24
CA ASN A 193 34.59 -1.13 4.75
C ASN A 193 35.82 -0.57 5.50
N ALA A 194 35.64 0.41 6.39
CA ALA A 194 36.71 1.01 7.18
C ALA A 194 36.87 0.37 8.58
N MET A 195 36.22 -0.78 8.80
CA MET A 195 36.20 -1.54 10.05
C MET A 195 36.70 -2.97 9.80
#